data_AF-V9DSS9-F1
#
_entry.id   AF-V9DSS9-F1
#
_cell.length_a   1.000
_cell.length_b   1.000
_cell.length_c   1.000
_cell.angle_alpha   90.00
_cell.angle_beta   90.00
_cell.angle_gamma   90.00
#
_symmetry.space_group_name_H-M   'P 1'
#
loop_
_entity.id
_entity.type
_entity.pdbx_description
1 polymer ?
#
loop_
_entity_poly.entity_id
_entity_poly.type
_entity_poly.pdbx_seq_one_letter_code
_entity_poly.pdbx_strand_id
1 'polypeptide(L)'
;MKYLQQKHELDESVLMEAFKRAAGCGQTEVVEHLYSEKDQISTSAFEEAAIVAGGGGHLSVLKLLDGKNPISDELAVKVFLSAAKDKGLRCSDIDDQVGVMEVLYLKGCISFDVIVEVFPEASRSSSVDAVEFLYPTASIPTYVMDEAFQNAADLNCAKVVDFLYKTGEIFSMMIEETVMITAQDEDMYFVECLFNCGGIPQELLDKDAQSTPPASLFHLFLSRIRNSESVKRTKL
;
A
#
# COMPACT_ATOMS: atom_id res chain seq x y z
N MET A 1 -24.65 -22.30 -8.77
CA MET A 1 -24.98 -22.75 -7.39
C MET A 1 -25.97 -23.91 -7.32
N LYS A 2 -27.09 -23.93 -8.07
CA LYS A 2 -28.11 -25.02 -7.98
C LYS A 2 -27.59 -26.47 -8.17
N TYR A 3 -26.48 -26.66 -8.88
CA TYR A 3 -25.91 -27.99 -9.14
C TYR A 3 -25.11 -28.56 -7.94
N LEU A 4 -24.51 -27.69 -7.11
CA LEU A 4 -23.71 -28.14 -5.95
C LEU A 4 -24.60 -28.48 -4.75
N GLN A 5 -25.70 -27.74 -4.54
CA GLN A 5 -26.71 -28.04 -3.52
C GLN A 5 -27.41 -29.40 -3.72
N GLN A 6 -27.39 -29.94 -4.94
CA GLN A 6 -28.04 -31.22 -5.28
C GLN A 6 -27.17 -32.44 -4.94
N LYS A 7 -25.86 -32.24 -4.66
CA LYS A 7 -24.99 -33.25 -4.06
C LYS A 7 -24.89 -32.98 -2.56
N HIS A 8 -25.65 -33.76 -1.80
CA HIS A 8 -25.49 -33.88 -0.36
C HIS A 8 -24.00 -34.05 0.01
N GLU A 9 -23.55 -33.27 1.00
CA GLU A 9 -22.17 -33.16 1.53
C GLU A 9 -21.22 -32.26 0.73
N LEU A 10 -21.47 -30.95 0.75
CA LEU A 10 -20.33 -30.01 0.72
C LEU A 10 -19.60 -30.17 2.05
N ASP A 11 -18.34 -30.57 1.99
CA ASP A 11 -17.43 -30.55 3.14
C ASP A 11 -17.40 -29.12 3.70
N GLU A 12 -17.54 -29.00 5.02
CA GLU A 12 -17.57 -27.72 5.75
C GLU A 12 -16.33 -26.87 5.39
N SER A 13 -15.18 -27.52 5.22
CA SER A 13 -13.93 -26.89 4.77
C SER A 13 -14.05 -26.25 3.38
N VAL A 14 -14.71 -26.93 2.44
CA VAL A 14 -14.93 -26.43 1.07
C VAL A 14 -15.86 -25.22 1.09
N LEU A 15 -16.90 -25.25 1.93
CA LEU A 15 -17.80 -24.11 2.10
C LEU A 15 -17.06 -22.90 2.67
N MET A 16 -16.28 -23.08 3.73
CA MET A 16 -15.49 -22.01 4.35
C MET A 16 -14.50 -21.39 3.35
N GLU A 17 -13.79 -22.21 2.57
CA GLU A 17 -12.86 -21.72 1.56
C GLU A 17 -13.58 -20.99 0.41
N ALA A 18 -14.73 -21.52 -0.04
CA ALA A 18 -15.55 -20.85 -1.04
C ALA A 18 -16.07 -19.49 -0.55
N PHE A 19 -16.49 -19.41 0.71
CA PHE A 19 -16.96 -18.18 1.35
C PHE A 19 -15.85 -17.13 1.42
N LYS A 20 -14.66 -17.50 1.90
CA LYS A 20 -13.49 -16.61 1.97
C LYS A 20 -13.07 -16.11 0.59
N ARG A 21 -13.01 -16.99 -0.42
CA ARG A 21 -12.65 -16.57 -1.78
C ARG A 21 -13.70 -15.70 -2.41
N ALA A 22 -14.99 -15.99 -2.21
CA ALA A 22 -16.05 -15.11 -2.68
C ALA A 22 -15.91 -13.70 -2.07
N ALA A 23 -15.61 -13.62 -0.77
CA ALA A 23 -15.42 -12.36 -0.08
C ALA A 23 -14.18 -11.60 -0.58
N GLY A 24 -13.04 -12.29 -0.70
CA GLY A 24 -11.78 -11.71 -1.17
C GLY A 24 -11.75 -11.40 -2.65
N CYS A 25 -12.70 -11.90 -3.45
CA CYS A 25 -12.86 -11.59 -4.87
C CYS A 25 -14.08 -10.68 -5.15
N GLY A 26 -14.64 -10.04 -4.11
CA GLY A 26 -15.70 -9.04 -4.25
C GLY A 26 -17.08 -9.58 -4.66
N GLN A 27 -17.28 -10.91 -4.61
CA GLN A 27 -18.49 -11.58 -5.09
C GLN A 27 -19.64 -11.46 -4.10
N THR A 28 -20.17 -10.24 -3.93
CA THR A 28 -21.15 -9.88 -2.90
C THR A 28 -22.39 -10.80 -2.91
N GLU A 29 -22.95 -11.12 -4.08
CA GLU A 29 -24.11 -12.01 -4.21
C GLU A 29 -23.80 -13.45 -3.76
N VAL A 30 -22.58 -13.93 -4.07
CA VAL A 30 -22.13 -15.27 -3.66
C VAL A 30 -21.91 -15.32 -2.17
N VAL A 31 -21.28 -14.29 -1.58
CA VAL A 31 -21.11 -14.15 -0.14
C VAL A 31 -22.47 -14.14 0.56
N GLU A 32 -23.45 -13.40 0.06
CA GLU A 32 -24.79 -13.36 0.64
C GLU A 32 -25.49 -14.72 0.58
N HIS A 33 -25.40 -15.42 -0.56
CA HIS A 33 -25.97 -16.75 -0.71
C HIS A 33 -25.36 -17.75 0.27
N LEU A 34 -24.03 -17.78 0.37
CA LEU A 34 -23.29 -18.68 1.25
C LEU A 34 -23.53 -18.34 2.73
N TYR A 35 -23.62 -17.06 3.10
CA TYR A 35 -23.90 -16.64 4.47
C TYR A 35 -25.32 -16.95 4.93
N SER A 36 -26.28 -16.97 4.00
CA SER A 36 -27.68 -17.32 4.30
C SER A 36 -27.83 -18.77 4.78
N GLU A 37 -26.84 -19.63 4.50
CA GLU A 37 -26.69 -20.99 5.06
C GLU A 37 -25.96 -20.94 6.43
N LYS A 38 -26.38 -19.99 7.29
CA LYS A 38 -25.68 -19.47 8.49
C LYS A 38 -25.14 -20.54 9.46
N ASP A 39 -25.80 -21.69 9.55
CA ASP A 39 -25.43 -22.76 10.49
C ASP A 39 -24.08 -23.43 10.18
N GLN A 40 -23.43 -23.06 9.06
CA GLN A 40 -22.17 -23.67 8.60
C GLN A 40 -20.97 -22.69 8.55
N ILE A 41 -21.16 -21.41 8.84
CA ILE A 41 -20.06 -20.44 8.83
C ILE A 41 -19.51 -20.25 10.24
N SER A 42 -18.30 -20.75 10.48
CA SER A 42 -17.60 -20.54 11.75
C SER A 42 -17.18 -19.07 11.91
N THR A 43 -16.98 -18.65 13.17
CA THR A 43 -16.43 -17.32 13.49
C THR A 43 -15.09 -17.07 12.79
N SER A 44 -14.23 -18.09 12.72
CA SER A 44 -12.92 -18.00 12.03
C SER A 44 -13.09 -17.74 10.54
N ALA A 45 -14.02 -18.43 9.87
CA ALA A 45 -14.29 -18.22 8.45
C ALA A 45 -14.89 -16.82 8.18
N PHE A 46 -15.72 -16.32 9.10
CA PHE A 46 -16.26 -14.96 9.04
C PHE A 46 -15.16 -13.89 9.17
N GLU A 47 -14.30 -14.02 10.20
CA GLU A 47 -13.19 -13.09 10.42
C GLU A 47 -12.21 -13.08 9.25
N GLU A 48 -11.81 -14.26 8.76
CA GLU A 48 -10.95 -14.37 7.58
C GLU A 48 -11.59 -13.74 6.34
N ALA A 49 -12.88 -14.00 6.10
CA ALA A 49 -13.61 -13.41 4.98
C ALA A 49 -13.64 -11.86 5.05
N ALA A 50 -13.86 -11.29 6.23
CA ALA A 50 -13.80 -9.85 6.43
C ALA A 50 -12.39 -9.28 6.17
N ILE A 51 -11.34 -9.96 6.65
CA ILE A 51 -9.95 -9.55 6.46
C ILE A 51 -9.55 -9.57 4.98
N VAL A 52 -9.91 -10.61 4.24
CA VAL A 52 -9.57 -10.70 2.80
C VAL A 52 -10.44 -9.76 1.96
N ALA A 53 -11.70 -9.53 2.33
CA ALA A 53 -12.55 -8.53 1.67
C ALA A 53 -12.01 -7.12 1.87
N GLY A 54 -11.59 -6.77 3.10
CA GLY A 54 -10.98 -5.47 3.38
C GLY A 54 -9.63 -5.30 2.69
N GLY A 55 -8.79 -6.34 2.71
CA GLY A 55 -7.52 -6.34 1.99
C GLY A 55 -7.67 -6.14 0.48
N GLY A 56 -8.77 -6.62 -0.10
CA GLY A 56 -9.11 -6.40 -1.51
C GLY A 56 -9.97 -5.16 -1.74
N GLY A 57 -10.13 -4.27 -0.76
CA GLY A 57 -10.94 -3.05 -0.93
C GLY A 57 -12.42 -3.30 -1.27
N HIS A 58 -12.96 -4.50 -1.00
CA HIS A 58 -14.32 -4.87 -1.38
C HIS A 58 -15.35 -4.32 -0.38
N LEU A 59 -15.53 -3.00 -0.40
CA LEU A 59 -16.40 -2.26 0.54
C LEU A 59 -17.83 -2.80 0.60
N SER A 60 -18.41 -3.20 -0.54
CA SER A 60 -19.76 -3.78 -0.60
C SER A 60 -19.87 -5.09 0.17
N VAL A 61 -18.86 -5.96 0.07
CA VAL A 61 -18.80 -7.21 0.84
C VAL A 61 -18.65 -6.89 2.33
N LEU A 62 -17.77 -5.94 2.67
CA LEU A 62 -17.56 -5.57 4.07
C LEU A 62 -18.84 -5.02 4.72
N LYS A 63 -19.57 -4.14 4.03
CA LYS A 63 -20.88 -3.62 4.47
C LYS A 63 -21.92 -4.73 4.62
N LEU A 64 -21.94 -5.69 3.70
CA LEU A 64 -22.81 -6.87 3.81
C LEU A 64 -22.48 -7.68 5.07
N LEU A 65 -21.20 -8.00 5.29
CA LEU A 65 -20.75 -8.78 6.45
C LEU A 65 -21.10 -8.08 7.76
N ASP A 66 -20.80 -6.78 7.87
CA ASP A 66 -21.12 -5.96 9.05
C ASP A 66 -22.63 -5.89 9.34
N GLY A 67 -23.45 -5.84 8.28
CA GLY A 67 -24.91 -5.88 8.41
C GLY A 67 -25.47 -7.24 8.85
N LYS A 68 -24.75 -8.34 8.62
CA LYS A 68 -25.16 -9.69 9.03
C LYS A 68 -24.63 -10.07 10.41
N ASN A 69 -23.39 -9.72 10.71
CA ASN A 69 -22.75 -9.88 12.01
C ASN A 69 -21.80 -8.68 12.23
N PRO A 70 -22.11 -7.79 13.19
CA PRO A 70 -21.29 -6.59 13.40
C PRO A 70 -19.82 -6.92 13.59
N ILE A 71 -18.97 -6.23 12.85
CA ILE A 71 -17.52 -6.34 12.97
C ILE A 71 -17.12 -5.74 14.32
N SER A 72 -16.45 -6.55 15.15
CA SER A 72 -15.91 -6.11 16.44
C SER A 72 -14.75 -5.14 16.24
N ASP A 73 -14.45 -4.32 17.25
CA ASP A 73 -13.33 -3.36 17.20
C ASP A 73 -11.99 -4.04 16.89
N GLU A 74 -11.73 -5.21 17.49
CA GLU A 74 -10.52 -5.99 17.23
C GLU A 74 -10.44 -6.46 15.78
N LEU A 75 -11.55 -6.95 15.23
CA LEU A 75 -11.60 -7.37 13.82
C LEU A 75 -11.47 -6.16 12.89
N ALA A 76 -12.09 -5.03 13.24
CA ALA A 76 -12.00 -3.79 12.46
C ALA A 76 -10.55 -3.31 12.30
N VAL A 77 -9.74 -3.39 13.36
CA VAL A 77 -8.29 -3.11 13.28
C VAL A 77 -7.60 -4.06 12.30
N LYS A 78 -7.85 -5.38 12.38
CA LYS A 78 -7.26 -6.37 11.46
C LYS A 78 -7.65 -6.11 9.99
N VAL A 79 -8.92 -5.78 9.75
CA VAL A 79 -9.43 -5.45 8.41
C VAL A 79 -8.80 -4.16 7.90
N PHE A 80 -8.67 -3.12 8.75
CA PHE A 80 -8.02 -1.85 8.40
C PHE A 80 -6.55 -2.05 8.03
N LEU A 81 -5.79 -2.82 8.83
CA LEU A 81 -4.40 -3.17 8.54
C LEU A 81 -4.29 -3.96 7.22
N SER A 82 -5.21 -4.88 6.96
CA SER A 82 -5.25 -5.66 5.72
C SER A 82 -5.49 -4.75 4.50
N ALA A 83 -6.46 -3.84 4.61
CA ALA A 83 -6.80 -2.86 3.58
C ALA A 83 -5.61 -1.96 3.28
N ALA A 84 -5.01 -1.33 4.29
CA ALA A 84 -3.87 -0.42 4.12
C ALA A 84 -2.66 -1.09 3.47
N LYS A 85 -2.45 -2.39 3.72
CA LYS A 85 -1.33 -3.17 3.18
C LYS A 85 -1.64 -3.84 1.84
N ASP A 86 -2.84 -3.65 1.28
CA ASP A 86 -3.27 -4.26 0.01
C ASP A 86 -3.06 -5.78 0.00
N LYS A 87 -3.47 -6.45 1.09
CA LYS A 87 -3.29 -7.91 1.32
C LYS A 87 -4.45 -8.76 0.78
N GLY A 88 -5.30 -8.18 -0.07
CA GLY A 88 -6.47 -8.85 -0.65
C GLY A 88 -6.15 -9.87 -1.74
N LEU A 89 -7.20 -10.57 -2.20
CA LEU A 89 -7.10 -11.35 -3.42
C LEU A 89 -7.40 -10.42 -4.62
N ARG A 90 -6.48 -10.33 -5.59
CA ARG A 90 -6.65 -9.49 -6.78
C ARG A 90 -7.49 -10.17 -7.87
N CYS A 91 -8.73 -10.57 -7.55
CA CYS A 91 -9.54 -11.36 -8.47
C CYS A 91 -10.40 -10.54 -9.45
N SER A 92 -10.67 -9.25 -9.19
CA SER A 92 -11.62 -8.44 -9.97
C SER A 92 -11.28 -6.96 -9.97
N ASP A 93 -11.82 -6.22 -10.95
CA ASP A 93 -11.74 -4.76 -10.99
C ASP A 93 -12.83 -4.11 -10.10
N ILE A 94 -12.39 -3.53 -8.98
CA ILE A 94 -12.85 -2.35 -8.20
C ILE A 94 -12.63 -2.64 -6.70
N ASP A 95 -11.53 -2.08 -6.19
CA ASP A 95 -10.99 -2.16 -4.83
C ASP A 95 -11.12 -0.77 -4.19
N ASP A 96 -12.26 -0.44 -3.61
CA ASP A 96 -12.44 0.80 -2.83
C ASP A 96 -11.71 0.68 -1.48
N GLN A 97 -10.38 0.58 -1.56
CA GLN A 97 -9.45 0.41 -0.44
C GLN A 97 -9.59 1.57 0.55
N VAL A 98 -9.60 2.80 0.03
CA VAL A 98 -9.77 4.00 0.85
C VAL A 98 -11.16 4.01 1.50
N GLY A 99 -12.23 3.66 0.78
CA GLY A 99 -13.57 3.58 1.36
C GLY A 99 -13.70 2.52 2.47
N VAL A 100 -13.00 1.39 2.36
CA VAL A 100 -12.88 0.41 3.47
C VAL A 100 -12.20 1.06 4.68
N MET A 101 -11.05 1.70 4.47
CA MET A 101 -10.29 2.35 5.54
C MET A 101 -11.09 3.48 6.20
N GLU A 102 -11.79 4.30 5.41
CA GLU A 102 -12.61 5.41 5.86
C GLU A 102 -13.77 4.92 6.73
N VAL A 103 -14.53 3.91 6.31
CA VAL A 103 -15.65 3.38 7.11
C VAL A 103 -15.18 2.83 8.45
N LEU A 104 -14.04 2.15 8.49
CA LEU A 104 -13.48 1.59 9.72
C LEU A 104 -12.92 2.70 10.63
N TYR A 105 -12.27 3.72 10.06
CA TYR A 105 -11.81 4.89 10.81
C TYR A 105 -13.00 5.65 11.43
N LEU A 106 -14.06 5.91 10.65
CA LEU A 106 -15.26 6.61 11.11
C LEU A 106 -16.06 5.84 12.17
N LYS A 107 -15.89 4.51 12.27
CA LYS A 107 -16.42 3.72 13.40
C LYS A 107 -15.75 4.05 14.74
N GLY A 108 -14.60 4.73 14.73
CA GLY A 108 -13.89 5.15 15.94
C GLY A 108 -13.08 4.04 16.63
N CYS A 109 -12.88 2.91 15.96
CA CYS A 109 -12.11 1.77 16.48
C CYS A 109 -10.62 1.80 16.12
N ILE A 110 -10.19 2.76 15.28
CA ILE A 110 -8.80 2.88 14.83
C ILE A 110 -8.09 3.95 15.66
N SER A 111 -7.09 3.55 16.44
CA SER A 111 -6.30 4.46 17.27
C SER A 111 -5.18 5.13 16.47
N PHE A 112 -4.61 6.19 17.05
CA PHE A 112 -3.40 6.83 16.54
C PHE A 112 -2.25 5.84 16.38
N ASP A 113 -2.04 4.96 17.37
CA ASP A 113 -0.94 3.97 17.34
C ASP A 113 -1.08 3.01 16.16
N VAL A 114 -2.31 2.61 15.81
CA VAL A 114 -2.58 1.76 14.64
C VAL A 114 -2.23 2.48 13.34
N ILE A 115 -2.55 3.78 13.23
CA ILE A 115 -2.21 4.58 12.04
C ILE A 115 -0.68 4.71 11.89
N VAL A 116 0.01 5.02 12.99
CA VAL A 116 1.47 5.12 13.01
C VAL A 116 2.14 3.79 12.64
N GLU A 117 1.65 2.66 13.17
CA GLU A 117 2.17 1.33 12.85
C GLU A 117 1.97 0.97 11.37
N VAL A 118 0.81 1.29 10.80
CA VAL A 118 0.48 0.86 9.44
C VAL A 118 1.05 1.77 8.35
N PHE A 119 1.39 3.01 8.66
CA PHE A 119 1.81 4.01 7.67
C PHE A 119 3.04 3.57 6.84
N PRO A 120 4.16 3.08 7.44
CA PRO A 120 5.29 2.59 6.66
C PRO A 120 4.93 1.36 5.82
N GLU A 121 4.10 0.48 6.35
CA GLU A 121 3.66 -0.75 5.70
C GLU A 121 2.71 -0.47 4.52
N ALA A 122 1.86 0.54 4.62
CA ALA A 122 1.04 1.03 3.51
C ALA A 122 1.91 1.63 2.41
N SER A 123 3.03 2.24 2.78
CA SER A 123 4.00 2.81 1.82
C SER A 123 4.80 1.74 1.06
N ARG A 124 4.85 0.51 1.59
CA ARG A 124 5.32 -0.68 0.85
C ARG A 124 4.32 -1.13 -0.22
N SER A 125 3.06 -0.71 -0.13
CA SER A 125 2.08 -0.98 -1.17
C SER A 125 2.21 0.06 -2.29
N SER A 126 1.90 -0.32 -3.52
CA SER A 126 1.86 0.63 -4.64
C SER A 126 0.61 1.55 -4.60
N SER A 127 -0.13 1.56 -3.49
CA SER A 127 -1.32 2.39 -3.31
C SER A 127 -0.97 3.73 -2.67
N VAL A 128 -0.81 4.75 -3.51
CA VAL A 128 -0.64 6.14 -3.05
C VAL A 128 -1.88 6.65 -2.32
N ASP A 129 -3.07 6.22 -2.75
CA ASP A 129 -4.34 6.68 -2.20
C ASP A 129 -4.49 6.28 -0.71
N ALA A 130 -4.00 5.10 -0.32
CA ALA A 130 -3.98 4.67 1.08
C ALA A 130 -3.05 5.54 1.94
N VAL A 131 -1.86 5.88 1.42
CA VAL A 131 -0.89 6.74 2.12
C VAL A 131 -1.42 8.17 2.23
N GLU A 132 -2.02 8.70 1.16
CA GLU A 132 -2.69 10.00 1.14
C GLU A 132 -3.87 10.08 2.13
N PHE A 133 -4.61 8.98 2.31
CA PHE A 133 -5.64 8.90 3.34
C PHE A 133 -5.05 8.89 4.75
N LEU A 134 -3.99 8.10 5.00
CA LEU A 134 -3.42 7.96 6.34
C LEU A 134 -2.69 9.23 6.81
N TYR A 135 -1.95 9.90 5.93
CA TYR A 135 -1.13 11.06 6.28
C TYR A 135 -1.88 12.16 7.06
N PRO A 136 -3.07 12.64 6.63
CA PRO A 136 -3.81 13.65 7.38
C PRO A 136 -4.56 13.11 8.60
N THR A 137 -4.74 11.78 8.73
CA THR A 137 -5.54 11.19 9.82
C THR A 137 -4.81 11.18 11.16
N ALA A 138 -3.49 11.33 11.15
CA ALA A 138 -2.64 11.34 12.33
C ALA A 138 -1.43 12.27 12.15
N SER A 139 -0.91 12.83 13.24
CA SER A 139 0.38 13.52 13.22
C SER A 139 1.50 12.48 13.11
N ILE A 140 1.85 12.07 11.88
CA ILE A 140 2.87 11.05 11.64
C ILE A 140 4.24 11.56 12.13
N PRO A 141 4.96 10.83 13.00
CA PRO A 141 6.30 11.22 13.41
C PRO A 141 7.29 11.17 12.24
N THR A 142 8.29 12.06 12.24
CA THR A 142 9.28 12.13 11.14
C THR A 142 10.05 10.82 10.94
N TYR A 143 10.41 10.11 12.00
CA TYR A 143 11.10 8.81 11.87
C TYR A 143 10.23 7.75 11.15
N VAL A 144 8.91 7.86 11.26
CA VAL A 144 7.93 7.00 10.57
C VAL A 144 7.81 7.43 9.10
N MET A 145 7.90 8.73 8.83
CA MET A 145 7.99 9.26 7.46
C MET A 145 9.26 8.78 6.75
N ASP A 146 10.41 8.78 7.43
CA ASP A 146 11.67 8.27 6.86
C ASP A 146 11.59 6.76 6.59
N GLU A 147 11.06 5.98 7.54
CA GLU A 147 10.84 4.54 7.36
C GLU A 147 9.89 4.26 6.19
N ALA A 148 8.80 5.01 6.08
CA ALA A 148 7.85 4.93 4.97
C ALA A 148 8.50 5.25 3.62
N PHE A 149 9.36 6.27 3.58
CA PHE A 149 10.10 6.67 2.39
C PHE A 149 11.07 5.57 1.94
N GLN A 150 11.86 5.01 2.86
CA GLN A 150 12.76 3.91 2.55
C GLN A 150 12.00 2.66 2.09
N ASN A 151 10.91 2.31 2.78
CA ASN A 151 10.05 1.19 2.42
C ASN A 151 9.46 1.31 1.00
N ALA A 152 9.00 2.52 0.64
CA ALA A 152 8.49 2.80 -0.69
C ALA A 152 9.61 2.77 -1.74
N ALA A 153 10.81 3.22 -1.39
CA ALA A 153 11.97 3.16 -2.28
C ALA A 153 12.44 1.73 -2.57
N ASP A 154 12.54 0.89 -1.54
CA ASP A 154 12.94 -0.52 -1.65
C ASP A 154 12.04 -1.33 -2.59
N LEU A 155 10.77 -0.92 -2.72
CA LEU A 155 9.79 -1.58 -3.60
C LEU A 155 9.48 -0.79 -4.88
N ASN A 156 10.28 0.25 -5.18
CA ASN A 156 10.14 1.08 -6.38
C ASN A 156 8.72 1.67 -6.51
N CYS A 157 8.12 2.05 -5.39
CA CYS A 157 6.80 2.70 -5.31
C CYS A 157 6.91 4.20 -5.61
N ALA A 158 7.34 4.55 -6.83
CA ALA A 158 7.65 5.90 -7.29
C ALA A 158 6.60 6.98 -6.92
N LYS A 159 5.30 6.66 -7.01
CA LYS A 159 4.22 7.60 -6.65
C LYS A 159 4.18 7.92 -5.15
N VAL A 160 4.39 6.90 -4.30
CA VAL A 160 4.43 7.08 -2.84
C VAL A 160 5.66 7.89 -2.45
N VAL A 161 6.81 7.60 -3.08
CA VAL A 161 8.05 8.33 -2.86
C VAL A 161 7.92 9.81 -3.25
N ASP A 162 7.33 10.09 -4.42
CA ASP A 162 7.02 11.46 -4.86
C ASP A 162 6.08 12.19 -3.88
N PHE A 163 5.03 11.52 -3.40
CA PHE A 163 4.14 12.05 -2.39
C PHE A 163 4.88 12.38 -1.09
N LEU A 164 5.60 11.41 -0.52
CA LEU A 164 6.33 11.56 0.74
C LEU A 164 7.42 12.64 0.64
N TYR A 165 8.15 12.70 -0.47
CA TYR A 165 9.15 13.73 -0.71
C TYR A 165 8.53 15.14 -0.69
N LYS A 166 7.37 15.31 -1.35
CA LYS A 166 6.67 16.60 -1.42
C LYS A 166 6.11 17.09 -0.09
N THR A 167 5.97 16.23 0.92
CA THR A 167 5.62 16.66 2.27
C THR A 167 6.69 17.56 2.89
N GLY A 168 7.96 17.41 2.47
CA GLY A 168 9.09 18.14 3.01
C GLY A 168 9.51 17.70 4.42
N GLU A 169 8.96 16.59 4.93
CA GLU A 169 9.23 16.09 6.28
C GLU A 169 10.36 15.03 6.34
N ILE A 170 10.85 14.58 5.18
CA ILE A 170 11.92 13.57 5.06
C ILE A 170 13.28 14.21 5.32
N PHE A 171 14.14 13.56 6.11
CA PHE A 171 15.49 14.07 6.33
C PHE A 171 16.36 13.99 5.05
N SER A 172 17.18 15.02 4.83
CA SER A 172 18.16 15.03 3.72
C SER A 172 19.10 13.83 3.74
N MET A 173 19.50 13.38 4.94
CA MET A 173 20.35 12.20 5.10
C MET A 173 19.68 10.93 4.57
N MET A 174 18.38 10.77 4.81
CA MET A 174 17.59 9.63 4.31
C MET A 174 17.55 9.65 2.78
N ILE A 175 17.30 10.82 2.19
CA ILE A 175 17.29 11.01 0.72
C ILE A 175 18.66 10.67 0.12
N GLU A 176 19.76 11.13 0.73
CA GLU A 176 21.12 10.82 0.28
C GLU A 176 21.42 9.32 0.29
N GLU A 177 21.08 8.62 1.38
CA GLU A 177 21.28 7.18 1.50
C GLU A 177 20.49 6.40 0.44
N THR A 178 19.21 6.75 0.22
CA THR A 178 18.38 6.10 -0.79
C THR A 178 18.93 6.32 -2.21
N VAL A 179 19.40 7.52 -2.54
CA VAL A 179 20.05 7.79 -3.85
C VAL A 179 21.31 6.93 -4.01
N MET A 180 22.13 6.81 -2.97
CA MET A 180 23.36 6.01 -3.03
C MET A 180 23.09 4.52 -3.21
N ILE A 181 22.08 3.96 -2.52
CA ILE A 181 21.69 2.55 -2.66
C ILE A 181 21.15 2.29 -4.08
N THR A 182 20.20 3.10 -4.54
CA THR A 182 19.57 2.93 -5.86
C THR A 182 20.55 3.13 -7.01
N ALA A 183 21.55 3.99 -6.82
CA ALA A 183 22.68 4.15 -7.74
C ALA A 183 23.58 2.91 -7.81
N GLN A 184 23.88 2.28 -6.67
CA GLN A 184 24.67 1.05 -6.58
C GLN A 184 23.96 -0.13 -7.25
N ASP A 185 22.64 -0.21 -7.09
CA ASP A 185 21.80 -1.24 -7.70
C ASP A 185 21.51 -0.99 -9.20
N GLU A 186 21.99 0.14 -9.75
CA GLU A 186 21.73 0.60 -11.11
C GLU A 186 20.23 0.71 -11.46
N ASP A 187 19.36 0.97 -10.47
CA ASP A 187 17.94 1.24 -10.68
C ASP A 187 17.74 2.67 -11.21
N MET A 188 18.06 2.84 -12.49
CA MET A 188 18.03 4.14 -13.16
C MET A 188 16.62 4.72 -13.27
N TYR A 189 15.58 3.88 -13.25
CA TYR A 189 14.19 4.36 -13.25
C TYR A 189 13.87 5.08 -11.94
N PHE A 190 14.28 4.48 -10.82
CA PHE A 190 14.03 5.06 -9.51
C PHE A 190 14.92 6.26 -9.23
N VAL A 191 16.19 6.23 -9.66
CA VAL A 191 17.08 7.41 -9.64
C VAL A 191 16.47 8.57 -10.43
N GLU A 192 15.91 8.30 -11.61
CA GLU A 192 15.22 9.32 -12.41
C GLU A 192 13.95 9.83 -11.72
N CYS A 193 13.22 8.97 -11.02
CA CYS A 193 12.09 9.37 -10.18
C CYS A 193 12.53 10.34 -9.07
N LEU A 194 13.53 9.98 -8.26
CA LEU A 194 14.07 10.82 -7.19
C LEU A 194 14.56 12.17 -7.74
N PHE A 195 15.26 12.16 -8.88
CA PHE A 195 15.68 13.39 -9.55
C PHE A 195 14.49 14.28 -9.94
N ASN A 196 13.46 13.71 -10.56
CA ASN A 196 12.28 14.45 -10.98
C ASN A 196 11.47 15.00 -9.79
N CYS A 197 11.55 14.36 -8.63
CA CYS A 197 10.96 14.87 -7.39
C CYS A 197 11.74 16.07 -6.82
N GLY A 198 12.98 16.30 -7.26
CA GLY A 198 13.90 17.29 -6.68
C GLY A 198 14.84 16.70 -5.62
N GLY A 199 14.78 15.39 -5.41
CA GLY A 199 15.47 14.65 -4.36
C GLY A 199 16.94 14.32 -4.62
N ILE A 200 17.60 14.93 -5.61
CA ILE A 200 19.07 14.84 -5.70
C ILE A 200 19.66 16.15 -5.16
N PRO A 201 20.21 16.14 -3.93
CA PRO A 201 20.98 17.26 -3.42
C PRO A 201 22.08 17.67 -4.41
N GLN A 202 22.27 18.98 -4.65
CA GLN A 202 23.39 19.46 -5.47
C GLN A 202 24.74 18.97 -4.96
N GLU A 203 24.84 18.72 -3.65
CA GLU A 203 26.03 18.20 -3.00
C GLU A 203 26.37 16.76 -3.43
N LEU A 204 25.37 15.96 -3.83
CA LEU A 204 25.55 14.62 -4.40
C LEU A 204 26.04 14.68 -5.84
N LEU A 205 25.57 15.67 -6.62
CA LEU A 205 26.09 15.97 -7.96
C LEU A 205 27.59 16.38 -7.91
N ASP A 206 28.01 17.02 -6.82
CA ASP A 206 29.38 17.49 -6.62
C ASP A 206 30.32 16.39 -6.07
N LYS A 207 29.83 15.51 -5.18
CA LYS A 207 30.61 14.39 -4.60
C LYS A 207 30.97 13.30 -5.62
N ASP A 208 30.11 13.03 -6.61
CA ASP A 208 30.33 11.95 -7.57
C ASP A 208 31.47 12.21 -8.56
N ALA A 209 31.94 13.45 -8.68
CA ALA A 209 33.14 13.79 -9.44
C ALA A 209 34.42 13.10 -8.92
N GLN A 210 34.36 12.47 -7.74
CA GLN A 210 35.53 11.89 -7.06
C GLN A 210 35.44 10.38 -6.76
N SER A 211 34.30 9.70 -6.91
CA SER A 211 34.16 8.35 -6.29
C SER A 211 33.51 7.21 -7.10
N THR A 212 32.84 7.44 -8.24
CA THR A 212 32.31 6.33 -9.06
C THR A 212 33.24 5.97 -10.23
N PRO A 213 33.27 4.68 -10.65
CA PRO A 213 33.94 4.32 -11.89
C PRO A 213 33.26 5.07 -13.05
N PRO A 214 34.02 5.70 -13.96
CA PRO A 214 33.48 6.57 -15.03
C PRO A 214 32.55 5.87 -16.04
N ALA A 215 32.26 4.58 -15.86
CA ALA A 215 31.44 3.74 -16.72
C ALA A 215 30.09 3.31 -16.11
N SER A 216 29.74 3.70 -14.87
CA SER A 216 28.43 3.33 -14.29
C SER A 216 27.29 4.12 -14.95
N LEU A 217 26.10 3.50 -15.03
CA LEU A 217 24.90 4.15 -15.57
C LEU A 217 24.51 5.39 -14.77
N PHE A 218 24.73 5.36 -13.45
CA PHE A 218 24.51 6.49 -12.56
C PHE A 218 25.43 7.68 -12.90
N HIS A 219 26.73 7.46 -13.10
CA HIS A 219 27.67 8.52 -13.48
C HIS A 219 27.32 9.13 -14.85
N LEU A 220 26.88 8.31 -15.81
CA LEU A 220 26.38 8.78 -17.12
C LEU A 220 25.11 9.63 -16.98
N PHE A 221 24.19 9.23 -16.10
CA PHE A 221 22.96 9.96 -15.81
C PHE A 221 23.24 11.33 -15.18
N LEU A 222 24.07 11.39 -14.13
CA LEU A 222 24.46 12.66 -13.51
C LEU A 222 25.21 13.58 -14.49
N SER A 223 26.11 13.00 -15.31
CA SER A 223 26.80 13.75 -16.37
C SER A 223 25.82 14.35 -17.40
N ARG A 224 24.79 13.61 -17.79
CA ARG A 224 23.73 14.09 -18.70
C ARG A 224 22.92 15.22 -18.07
N ILE A 225 22.53 15.08 -16.80
CA ILE A 225 21.77 16.12 -16.07
C ILE A 225 22.57 17.41 -15.98
N ARG A 226 23.83 17.33 -15.53
CA ARG A 226 24.73 18.49 -15.42
C ARG A 226 24.87 19.26 -16.74
N ASN A 227 25.01 18.52 -17.85
CA ASN A 227 25.06 19.11 -19.19
C ASN A 227 23.73 19.77 -19.58
N SER A 228 22.59 19.22 -19.16
CA SER A 228 21.28 19.83 -19.44
C SER A 228 21.02 21.12 -18.63
N GLU A 229 21.45 21.16 -17.36
CA GLU A 229 21.30 22.35 -16.51
C GLU A 229 22.22 23.50 -16.92
N SER A 230 23.46 23.19 -17.27
CA SER A 230 24.43 24.18 -17.79
C SER A 230 23.97 24.82 -19.10
N VAL A 231 23.31 24.05 -19.97
CA VAL A 231 22.69 24.56 -21.21
C VAL A 231 21.46 25.44 -20.93
N LYS A 232 20.69 25.18 -19.86
CA LYS A 232 19.58 26.04 -19.44
C LYS A 232 20.07 27.38 -18.87
N ARG A 233 21.17 27.38 -18.10
CA ARG A 233 21.77 28.60 -17.50
C ARG A 233 22.45 29.53 -18.51
N THR A 234 22.86 29.02 -19.67
CA THR A 234 23.51 29.81 -20.75
C THR A 234 22.51 30.46 -21.73
N LYS A 235 21.20 30.20 -21.57
CA LYS A 235 20.12 30.77 -22.39
C LYS A 235 19.29 31.86 -21.70
N LEU A 236 19.67 32.26 -20.48
CA LEU A 236 19.18 33.42 -19.74
C LEU A 236 20.25 34.53 -19.78
#